data_AF-A0AAW6JEV6-F1
#
_entry.id   AF-A0AAW6JEV6-F1
#
_cell.length_a   1.000
_cell.length_b   1.000
_cell.length_c   1.000
_cell.angle_alpha   90.00
_cell.angle_beta   90.00
_cell.angle_gamma   90.00
#
_symmetry.space_group_name_H-M   'P 1'
#
loop_
_entity.id
_entity.type
_entity.pdbx_description
1 polymer ?
#
loop_
_entity_poly.entity_id
_entity_poly.type
_entity_poly.pdbx_seq_one_letter_code
_entity_poly.pdbx_strand_id
1 'polypeptide(L)'
;MKIKTTDDQQILQEALMILMNHLEPTKFLRFIAKYNLGQGNYLQFKDKEFANETVATLSKKIDAEQKPESINYTHSQYNPEIDELKICWSQAEIQESDSVSPGVTLDYDTAGNVIGIGILNASEKIRNFHS
;
A
#
# COMPACT_ATOMS: atom_id res chain seq x y z
N MET A 1 -36.33 -11.94 18.76
CA MET A 1 -35.41 -12.48 17.74
C MET A 1 -34.25 -11.51 17.62
N LYS A 2 -33.07 -11.83 18.15
CA LYS A 2 -31.87 -10.96 18.04
C LYS A 2 -31.19 -11.31 16.72
N ILE A 3 -31.41 -10.49 15.70
CA ILE A 3 -30.72 -10.63 14.42
C ILE A 3 -29.27 -10.23 14.70
N LYS A 4 -28.32 -11.16 14.58
CA LYS A 4 -26.89 -10.82 14.58
C LYS A 4 -26.63 -10.12 13.26
N THR A 5 -26.65 -8.79 13.26
CA THR A 5 -26.13 -7.98 12.16
C THR A 5 -24.63 -8.24 12.07
N THR A 6 -24.18 -8.75 10.92
CA THR A 6 -22.75 -8.83 10.60
C THR A 6 -22.18 -7.42 10.62
N ASP A 7 -21.02 -7.25 11.24
CA ASP A 7 -20.31 -5.98 11.30
C ASP A 7 -19.97 -5.51 9.88
N ASP A 8 -20.36 -4.28 9.52
CA ASP A 8 -20.10 -3.68 8.20
C ASP A 8 -18.58 -3.69 7.89
N GLN A 9 -17.75 -3.65 8.93
CA GLN A 9 -16.30 -3.74 8.80
C GLN A 9 -15.82 -5.13 8.33
N GLN A 10 -16.51 -6.19 8.74
CA GLN A 10 -16.24 -7.56 8.33
C GLN A 10 -16.64 -7.80 6.87
N ILE A 11 -17.78 -7.25 6.46
CA ILE A 11 -18.23 -7.28 5.06
C ILE A 11 -17.22 -6.55 4.17
N LEU A 12 -16.71 -5.41 4.62
CA LEU A 12 -15.67 -4.69 3.88
C LEU A 12 -14.38 -5.52 3.74
N GLN A 13 -13.90 -6.16 4.80
CA GLN A 13 -12.71 -7.02 4.73
C GLN A 13 -12.89 -8.18 3.74
N GLU A 14 -14.04 -8.86 3.79
CA GLU A 14 -14.35 -9.95 2.86
C GLU A 14 -14.37 -9.46 1.41
N ALA A 15 -14.99 -8.30 1.15
CA ALA A 15 -15.00 -7.69 -0.16
C ALA A 15 -13.58 -7.35 -0.65
N LEU A 16 -12.73 -6.78 0.21
CA LEU A 16 -11.35 -6.45 -0.16
C LEU A 16 -10.51 -7.71 -0.46
N MET A 17 -10.68 -8.79 0.30
CA MET A 17 -9.99 -10.06 0.03
C MET A 17 -10.40 -10.68 -1.31
N ILE A 18 -11.69 -10.64 -1.64
CA ILE A 18 -12.19 -11.11 -2.94
C ILE A 18 -11.58 -10.26 -4.05
N LEU A 19 -11.59 -8.93 -3.91
CA LEU A 19 -11.01 -8.03 -4.90
C LEU A 19 -9.51 -8.26 -5.10
N MET A 20 -8.74 -8.46 -4.03
CA MET A 20 -7.30 -8.75 -4.11
C MET A 20 -7.00 -10.04 -4.90
N ASN A 21 -7.84 -11.07 -4.78
CA ASN A 21 -7.66 -12.35 -5.49
C ASN A 21 -8.07 -12.30 -6.97
N HIS A 22 -8.89 -11.31 -7.36
CA HIS A 22 -9.51 -11.26 -8.70
C HIS A 22 -9.14 -10.04 -9.52
N LEU A 23 -8.53 -9.01 -8.92
CA LEU A 23 -8.00 -7.84 -9.62
C LEU A 23 -6.50 -7.92 -9.73
N GLU A 24 -5.96 -7.38 -10.83
CA GLU A 24 -4.54 -7.12 -10.92
C GLU A 24 -4.10 -6.17 -9.77
N PRO A 25 -2.90 -6.37 -9.18
CA PRO A 25 -2.45 -5.62 -8.01
C PRO A 25 -2.58 -4.10 -8.14
N THR A 26 -2.27 -3.56 -9.32
CA THR A 26 -2.37 -2.12 -9.62
C THR A 26 -3.81 -1.60 -9.61
N LYS A 27 -4.77 -2.40 -10.08
CA LYS A 27 -6.20 -2.04 -10.08
C LYS A 27 -6.77 -2.10 -8.67
N PHE A 28 -6.36 -3.09 -7.88
CA PHE A 28 -6.71 -3.19 -6.47
C PHE A 28 -6.17 -2.00 -5.65
N LEU A 29 -4.89 -1.66 -5.79
CA LEU A 29 -4.28 -0.50 -5.11
C LEU A 29 -4.99 0.81 -5.48
N ARG A 30 -5.30 1.02 -6.76
CA ARG A 30 -6.05 2.21 -7.23
C ARG A 30 -7.45 2.26 -6.60
N PHE A 31 -8.13 1.13 -6.49
CA PHE A 31 -9.44 1.02 -5.85
C PHE A 31 -9.37 1.39 -4.36
N ILE A 32 -8.42 0.82 -3.62
CA ILE A 32 -8.23 1.13 -2.19
C ILE A 32 -7.93 2.62 -1.98
N ALA A 33 -7.01 3.19 -2.77
CA ALA A 33 -6.59 4.58 -2.64
C ALA A 33 -7.72 5.57 -2.99
N LYS A 34 -8.45 5.31 -4.09
CA LYS A 34 -9.55 6.17 -4.55
C LYS A 34 -10.70 6.26 -3.56
N TYR A 35 -11.00 5.17 -2.87
CA TYR A 35 -12.13 5.10 -1.93
C TYR A 35 -11.68 5.19 -0.47
N ASN A 36 -10.40 5.47 -0.19
CA ASN A 36 -9.82 5.50 1.15
C ASN A 36 -10.14 4.25 1.99
N LEU A 37 -10.24 3.07 1.36
CA LEU A 37 -10.64 1.81 2.01
C LEU A 37 -9.51 1.19 2.85
N GLY A 38 -8.42 1.94 3.06
CA GLY A 38 -7.24 1.54 3.83
C GLY A 38 -7.35 1.69 5.35
N GLN A 39 -8.53 2.04 5.90
CA GLN A 39 -8.78 1.90 7.34
C GLN A 39 -9.06 0.43 7.72
N GLY A 40 -8.17 -0.46 7.32
CA GLY A 40 -8.15 -1.85 7.73
C GLY A 40 -7.34 -2.00 9.01
N ASN A 41 -7.74 -2.95 9.85
CA ASN A 41 -7.00 -3.33 11.05
C ASN A 41 -5.77 -4.15 10.63
N TYR A 42 -4.78 -3.52 9.97
CA TYR A 42 -3.52 -4.14 9.54
C TYR A 42 -2.87 -4.92 10.68
N LEU A 43 -3.06 -4.47 11.92
CA LEU A 43 -2.63 -5.15 13.13
C LEU A 43 -3.27 -6.55 13.26
N GLN A 44 -4.57 -6.71 13.03
CA GLN A 44 -5.23 -8.04 13.06
C GLN A 44 -4.76 -8.95 11.92
N PHE A 45 -4.58 -8.42 10.71
CA PHE A 45 -4.01 -9.19 9.59
C PHE A 45 -2.58 -9.63 9.90
N LYS A 46 -1.75 -8.71 10.39
CA LYS A 46 -0.36 -8.97 10.76
C LYS A 46 -0.26 -9.99 11.89
N ASP A 47 -1.09 -9.86 12.92
CA ASP A 47 -1.11 -10.80 14.04
C ASP A 47 -1.62 -12.18 13.61
N LYS A 48 -2.51 -12.27 12.61
CA LYS A 48 -2.97 -13.56 12.10
C LYS A 48 -1.94 -14.26 11.22
N GLU A 49 -1.30 -13.54 10.31
CA GLU A 49 -0.41 -14.11 9.29
C GLU A 49 1.06 -14.18 9.75
N PHE A 50 1.47 -13.31 10.67
CA PHE A 50 2.86 -13.16 11.09
C PHE A 50 3.08 -13.27 12.61
N ALA A 51 2.09 -13.72 13.41
CA ALA A 51 2.25 -13.87 14.87
C ALA A 51 3.46 -14.71 15.29
N ASN A 52 3.82 -15.70 14.47
CA ASN A 52 4.94 -16.61 14.74
C ASN A 52 6.19 -16.27 13.91
N GLU A 53 6.17 -15.13 13.23
CA GLU A 53 7.25 -14.68 12.36
C GLU A 53 7.99 -13.48 12.98
N THR A 54 9.30 -13.43 12.74
CA THR A 54 10.15 -12.31 13.13
C THR A 54 10.69 -11.64 11.87
N VAL A 55 11.17 -10.41 12.01
CA VAL A 55 11.84 -9.70 10.90
C VAL A 55 12.97 -10.57 10.30
N ALA A 56 13.71 -11.29 11.15
CA ALA A 56 14.80 -12.16 10.72
C ALA A 56 14.31 -13.43 9.98
N THR A 57 13.18 -14.01 10.36
CA THR A 57 12.64 -15.20 9.65
C THR A 57 11.98 -14.80 8.33
N LEU A 58 11.30 -13.66 8.29
CA LEU A 58 10.72 -13.11 7.06
C LEU A 58 11.80 -12.73 6.05
N SER A 59 12.89 -12.08 6.49
CA SER A 59 14.03 -11.77 5.61
C SER A 59 14.61 -13.03 4.97
N LYS A 60 14.82 -14.09 5.76
CA LYS A 60 15.34 -15.36 5.25
C LYS A 60 14.40 -16.03 4.24
N LYS A 61 13.09 -15.89 4.40
CA LYS A 61 12.11 -16.42 3.43
C LYS A 61 12.13 -15.63 2.12
N ILE A 62 12.25 -14.31 2.21
CA ILE A 62 12.41 -13.43 1.03
C ILE A 62 13.70 -13.82 0.28
N ASP A 63 14.81 -13.98 0.99
CA ASP A 63 16.10 -14.35 0.39
C ASP A 63 16.10 -15.77 -0.21
N ALA A 64 15.29 -16.68 0.34
CA ALA A 64 15.17 -18.06 -0.14
C ALA A 64 14.24 -18.20 -1.36
N GLU A 65 13.27 -17.30 -1.52
CA GLU A 65 12.34 -17.29 -2.66
C GLU A 65 12.81 -16.41 -3.82
N GLN A 66 13.76 -15.50 -3.59
CA GLN A 66 14.32 -14.65 -4.64
C GLN A 66 15.44 -15.34 -5.42
N LYS A 67 15.17 -15.71 -6.68
CA LYS A 67 16.23 -15.78 -7.70
C LYS A 67 16.80 -14.36 -7.89
N PRO A 68 18.13 -14.16 -7.94
CA PRO A 68 18.78 -12.85 -7.96
C PRO A 68 18.70 -12.15 -9.33
N GLU A 69 17.57 -12.24 -10.02
CA GLU A 69 17.35 -11.47 -11.25
C GLU A 69 16.30 -10.39 -10.96
N SER A 70 16.81 -9.16 -10.80
CA SER A 70 16.10 -7.87 -10.70
C SER A 70 15.32 -7.57 -9.41
N ILE A 71 16.05 -7.29 -8.32
CA ILE A 71 15.50 -6.50 -7.22
C ILE A 71 15.40 -5.04 -7.70
N ASN A 72 14.22 -4.61 -8.17
CA ASN A 72 13.95 -3.21 -8.45
C ASN A 72 13.81 -2.48 -7.10
N TYR A 73 14.84 -1.76 -6.67
CA TYR A 73 14.77 -0.96 -5.45
C TYR A 73 13.65 0.08 -5.59
N THR A 74 12.70 0.02 -4.66
CA THR A 74 11.76 1.12 -4.43
C THR A 74 12.55 2.29 -3.85
N HIS A 75 12.57 3.42 -4.54
CA HIS A 75 13.21 4.64 -4.07
C HIS A 75 12.19 5.49 -3.32
N SER A 76 12.44 5.76 -2.05
CA SER A 76 11.62 6.65 -1.22
C SER A 76 12.35 7.93 -0.87
N GLN A 77 11.69 9.07 -1.04
CA GLN A 77 12.22 10.39 -0.70
C GLN A 77 11.21 11.12 0.18
N TYR A 78 11.68 11.71 1.27
CA TYR A 78 10.88 12.61 2.09
C TYR A 78 11.39 14.04 1.94
N ASN A 79 10.48 14.96 1.60
CA ASN A 79 10.74 16.40 1.55
C ASN A 79 10.11 17.08 2.79
N PRO A 80 10.91 17.48 3.79
CA PRO A 80 10.40 18.10 5.01
C PRO A 80 9.87 19.53 4.80
N GLU A 81 10.25 20.24 3.74
CA GLU A 81 9.80 21.63 3.51
C GLU A 81 8.30 21.70 3.19
N ILE A 82 7.78 20.66 2.54
CA ILE A 82 6.38 20.54 2.13
C ILE A 82 5.67 19.33 2.77
N ASP A 83 6.33 18.67 3.73
CA ASP A 83 5.88 17.44 4.40
C ASP A 83 5.34 16.39 3.40
N GLU A 84 6.17 16.06 2.40
CA GLU A 84 5.81 15.12 1.32
C GLU A 84 6.68 13.86 1.37
N LEU A 85 6.05 12.69 1.44
CA LEU A 85 6.70 11.40 1.20
C LEU A 85 6.38 10.91 -0.21
N LYS A 86 7.40 10.67 -1.02
CA LYS A 86 7.31 10.02 -2.33
C LYS A 86 7.92 8.63 -2.27
N ILE A 87 7.23 7.67 -2.88
CA ILE A 87 7.70 6.29 -3.01
C ILE A 87 7.52 5.88 -4.47
N CYS A 88 8.63 5.58 -5.16
CA CYS A 88 8.65 5.17 -6.56
C CYS A 88 9.23 3.75 -6.67
N TRP A 89 8.55 2.86 -7.39
CA TRP A 89 9.00 1.46 -7.59
C TRP A 89 9.35 1.15 -9.05
N SER A 90 9.31 2.16 -9.91
CA SER A 90 9.77 2.06 -11.30
C SER A 90 10.93 3.02 -11.56
N GLN A 91 11.74 2.68 -12.56
CA GLN A 91 12.75 3.57 -13.16
C GLN A 91 12.15 4.40 -14.32
N ALA A 92 10.89 4.16 -14.69
CA ALA A 92 10.21 4.91 -15.74
C ALA A 92 9.96 6.36 -15.32
N GLU A 93 9.98 7.28 -16.29
CA GLU A 93 9.65 8.68 -16.06
C GLU A 93 8.18 8.86 -15.70
N ILE A 94 7.92 9.78 -14.75
CA ILE A 94 6.58 10.19 -14.38
C ILE A 94 6.03 11.08 -15.50
N GLN A 95 4.97 10.62 -16.16
CA GLN A 95 4.27 11.34 -17.20
C GLN A 95 3.12 12.18 -16.65
N GLU A 96 2.41 11.64 -15.65
CA GLU A 96 1.23 12.27 -15.05
C GLU A 96 1.12 11.88 -13.57
N SER A 97 0.56 12.76 -12.74
CA SER A 97 0.27 12.49 -11.34
C SER A 97 -1.17 12.90 -11.03
N ASP A 98 -1.99 11.99 -10.52
CA ASP A 98 -3.39 12.27 -10.16
C ASP A 98 -3.61 12.20 -8.65
N SER A 99 -4.38 13.15 -8.11
CA SER A 99 -4.88 13.07 -6.74
C SER A 99 -6.01 12.04 -6.65
N VAL A 100 -5.80 11.02 -5.81
CA VAL A 100 -6.80 9.96 -5.55
C VAL A 100 -7.54 10.19 -4.25
N SER A 101 -6.96 10.94 -3.33
CA SER A 101 -7.61 11.46 -2.13
C SER A 101 -6.88 12.68 -1.58
N PRO A 102 -7.44 13.43 -0.60
CA PRO A 102 -6.81 14.62 -0.06
C PRO A 102 -5.41 14.35 0.51
N GLY A 103 -4.40 14.88 -0.20
CA GLY A 103 -2.99 14.70 0.13
C GLY A 103 -2.38 13.36 -0.31
N VAL A 104 -3.04 12.60 -1.20
CA VAL A 104 -2.48 11.38 -1.80
C VAL A 104 -2.56 11.46 -3.32
N THR A 105 -1.42 11.25 -3.98
CA THR A 105 -1.29 11.24 -5.44
C THR A 105 -0.72 9.93 -5.94
N LEU A 106 -1.13 9.48 -7.14
CA LEU A 106 -0.52 8.36 -7.84
C LEU A 106 0.21 8.86 -9.07
N ASP A 107 1.42 8.36 -9.29
CA ASP A 107 2.27 8.71 -10.43
C ASP A 107 2.14 7.64 -11.52
N TYR A 108 2.02 8.07 -12.77
CA TYR A 108 1.80 7.24 -13.94
C TYR A 108 2.93 7.35 -14.96
N ASP A 109 3.27 6.23 -15.59
CA ASP A 109 4.13 6.21 -16.78
C ASP A 109 3.32 6.49 -18.08
N THR A 110 4.01 6.53 -19.21
CA THR A 110 3.41 6.76 -20.54
C THR A 110 2.45 5.66 -20.99
N ALA A 111 2.49 4.47 -20.38
CA ALA A 111 1.57 3.38 -20.62
C ALA A 111 0.37 3.38 -19.65
N GLY A 112 0.31 4.34 -18.72
CA GLY A 112 -0.74 4.48 -17.71
C GLY A 112 -0.60 3.52 -16.52
N ASN A 113 0.56 2.89 -16.34
CA ASN A 113 0.84 2.07 -15.17
C ASN A 113 1.17 2.96 -13.97
N VAL A 114 0.74 2.55 -12.77
CA VAL A 114 1.13 3.25 -11.54
C VAL A 114 2.58 2.88 -11.22
N ILE A 115 3.43 3.89 -11.12
CA ILE A 115 4.86 3.75 -10.88
C ILE A 115 5.33 4.39 -9.56
N GLY A 116 4.46 5.19 -8.93
CA GLY A 116 4.75 5.85 -7.67
C GLY A 116 3.50 6.32 -6.92
N ILE A 117 3.72 6.75 -5.67
CA ILE A 117 2.73 7.38 -4.81
C ILE A 117 3.37 8.56 -4.08
N GLY A 118 2.64 9.68 -3.99
CA GLY A 118 2.95 10.84 -3.18
C GLY A 118 1.97 10.98 -2.02
N ILE A 119 2.47 11.33 -0.83
CA ILE A 119 1.69 11.58 0.37
C ILE A 119 2.11 12.93 0.96
N LEU A 120 1.21 13.92 0.92
CA LEU A 120 1.36 15.21 1.58
C LEU A 120 0.88 15.15 3.03
N ASN A 121 1.43 16.01 3.89
CA ASN A 121 1.31 15.94 5.33
C ASN A 121 1.67 14.53 5.86
N ALA A 122 2.74 13.95 5.33
CA ALA A 122 3.14 12.58 5.64
C ALA A 122 3.39 12.38 7.14
N SER A 123 3.99 13.38 7.79
CA SER A 123 4.27 13.36 9.23
C SER A 123 3.00 13.28 10.10
N GLU A 124 1.88 13.83 9.63
CA GLU A 124 0.59 13.79 10.33
C GLU A 124 -0.19 12.51 10.01
N LYS A 125 -0.07 12.01 8.78
CA LYS A 125 -0.84 10.85 8.28
C LYS A 125 -0.19 9.50 8.62
N ILE A 126 1.12 9.45 8.80
CA ILE A 126 1.88 8.21 9.02
C ILE A 126 2.37 8.14 10.48
N ARG A 127 1.86 7.17 11.24
CA ARG A 127 2.31 6.95 12.63
C ARG A 127 3.72 6.39 12.66
N ASN A 128 4.52 6.85 13.62
CA ASN A 128 5.94 6.50 13.77
C ASN A 128 6.78 6.84 12.54
N PHE A 129 6.38 7.89 11.80
CA PHE A 129 7.20 8.42 10.73
C PHE A 129 8.45 9.05 11.33
N HIS A 130 9.60 8.43 11.09
CA HIS A 130 10.91 8.93 11.47
C HIS A 130 11.69 9.14 10.18
N SER A 131 11.87 10.41 9.82
CA SER A 131 12.68 10.86 8.69
C SER A 131 14.17 10.76 9.00
#